data_AF-A0A428UJ83-F1
#
_entry.id   AF-A0A428UJ83-F1
#
_cell.length_a   1.000
_cell.length_b   1.000
_cell.length_c   1.000
_cell.angle_alpha   90.00
_cell.angle_beta   90.00
_cell.angle_gamma   90.00
#
_symmetry.space_group_name_H-M   'P 1'
#
loop_
_entity.id
_entity.type
_entity.pdbx_description
1 polymer ?
#
loop_
_entity_poly.entity_id
_entity_poly.type
_entity_poly.pdbx_seq_one_letter_code
_entity_poly.pdbx_strand_id
1 'polypeptide(L)'
;MNPALKRRLEMQRRAPRPSPVWQRAMQVPFLDDKPMNGPPSCTEQDFKRPRLRQCTFDFNTIIWERKLGGGLDGYVWKVWFGEKGPFALKVFWDTVPPEFHHYYAAQRECQNAAVFQMIEAAIAQAAVESKPIRVLANPKTKEEARYNLFWFSDEARLASFPEDLEAAEVTSMPRFRKCYGWLKFSGEVLKSLPMKLRAQPRTVSKVMRSISSSKEYTAIVYEYVEEGDNDEAVVEEVDRFCWLTGFSHNLSPAARNWKSGVLVDLADIVHAHGYGWHEATYKPWTADLILAE
;
A
#
# COMPACT_ATOMS: atom_id res chain seq x y z
N MET A 1 13.21 20.36 30.68
CA MET A 1 12.41 19.55 29.73
C MET A 1 12.18 20.35 28.45
N ASN A 2 12.46 19.78 27.28
CA ASN A 2 12.35 20.48 25.98
C ASN A 2 10.91 21.00 25.75
N PRO A 3 10.69 22.29 25.43
CA PRO A 3 9.35 22.86 25.18
C PRO A 3 8.54 22.14 24.10
N ALA A 4 9.20 21.61 23.07
CA ALA A 4 8.57 20.82 22.02
C ALA A 4 8.13 19.44 22.52
N LEU A 5 8.90 18.83 23.42
CA LEU A 5 8.54 17.57 24.09
C LEU A 5 7.35 17.77 25.03
N LYS A 6 7.30 18.90 25.75
CA LYS A 6 6.18 19.27 26.63
C LYS A 6 4.87 19.45 25.84
N ARG A 7 4.92 20.18 24.71
CA ARG A 7 3.77 20.33 23.80
C ARG A 7 3.34 19.02 23.16
N ARG A 8 4.28 18.13 22.82
CA ARG A 8 3.98 16.78 22.29
C ARG A 8 3.24 15.94 23.32
N LEU A 9 3.72 15.92 24.56
CA LEU A 9 3.07 15.22 25.67
C LEU A 9 1.68 15.82 26.00
N GLU A 10 1.52 17.14 25.92
CA GLU A 10 0.22 17.82 26.11
C GLU A 10 -0.78 17.52 24.96
N MET A 11 -0.32 17.47 23.70
CA MET A 11 -1.16 17.05 22.58
C MET A 11 -1.53 15.57 22.64
N GLN A 12 -0.60 14.69 23.04
CA GLN A 12 -0.87 13.26 23.27
C GLN A 12 -1.84 13.03 24.44
N ARG A 13 -1.77 13.87 25.49
CA ARG A 13 -2.75 13.84 26.61
C ARG A 13 -4.14 14.33 26.23
N ARG A 14 -4.25 15.19 25.20
CA ARG A 14 -5.52 15.72 24.68
C ARG A 14 -6.08 14.94 23.49
N ALA A 15 -5.27 14.09 22.86
CA ALA A 15 -5.75 13.18 21.84
C ALA A 15 -6.75 12.20 22.47
N PRO A 16 -7.85 11.85 21.78
CA PRO A 16 -8.76 10.81 22.26
C PRO A 16 -7.94 9.55 22.57
N ARG A 17 -8.29 8.81 23.64
CA ARG A 17 -7.62 7.53 23.89
C ARG A 17 -7.84 6.61 22.68
N PRO A 18 -6.80 5.91 22.19
CA PRO A 18 -6.94 4.99 21.07
C PRO A 18 -8.09 4.04 21.32
N SER A 19 -9.07 3.99 20.40
CA SER A 19 -10.24 3.15 20.59
C SER A 19 -9.84 1.66 20.58
N PRO A 20 -10.57 0.76 21.26
CA PRO A 20 -10.29 -0.67 21.19
C PRO A 20 -10.30 -1.24 19.77
N VAL A 21 -11.05 -0.61 18.85
CA VAL A 21 -11.07 -0.96 17.43
C VAL A 21 -9.74 -0.58 16.76
N TRP A 22 -9.25 0.65 16.98
CA TRP A 22 -7.96 1.07 16.45
C TRP A 22 -6.81 0.21 17.00
N GLN A 23 -6.82 -0.08 18.31
CA GLN A 23 -5.74 -0.86 18.94
C GLN A 23 -5.63 -2.27 18.33
N ARG A 24 -6.77 -2.93 18.12
CA ARG A 24 -6.83 -4.24 17.46
C ARG A 24 -6.35 -4.16 16.02
N ALA A 25 -6.76 -3.13 15.27
CA ALA A 25 -6.36 -2.96 13.87
C ALA A 25 -4.84 -2.81 13.73
N MET A 26 -4.20 -2.02 14.60
CA MET A 26 -2.76 -1.78 14.57
C MET A 26 -1.90 -2.99 14.94
N GLN A 27 -2.50 -4.02 15.54
CA GLN A 27 -1.81 -5.26 15.93
C GLN A 27 -1.93 -6.37 14.89
N VAL A 28 -2.70 -6.16 13.81
CA VAL A 28 -2.87 -7.18 12.77
C VAL A 28 -1.53 -7.41 12.05
N PRO A 29 -1.01 -8.66 12.03
CA PRO A 29 0.21 -8.98 11.29
C PRO A 29 0.03 -8.70 9.79
N PHE A 30 1.05 -8.11 9.16
CA PHE A 30 1.02 -7.68 7.75
C PHE A 30 2.25 -8.10 6.95
N LEU A 31 3.22 -8.76 7.59
CA LEU A 31 4.41 -9.34 6.96
C LEU A 31 4.33 -10.87 7.02
N ASP A 32 4.74 -11.51 5.95
CA ASP A 32 4.95 -12.95 5.84
C ASP A 32 6.44 -13.19 5.52
N ASP A 33 7.10 -14.00 6.35
CA ASP A 33 8.52 -14.36 6.19
C ASP A 33 8.76 -15.34 5.04
N LYS A 34 7.69 -15.86 4.40
CA LYS A 34 7.85 -16.63 3.17
C LYS A 34 8.45 -15.75 2.06
N PRO A 35 9.42 -16.28 1.28
CA PRO A 35 9.96 -15.56 0.15
C PRO A 35 8.89 -15.35 -0.93
N MET A 36 8.95 -14.22 -1.61
CA MET A 36 8.07 -13.87 -2.72
C MET A 36 8.45 -14.62 -4.01
N ASN A 37 8.31 -15.95 -3.96
CA ASN A 37 8.49 -16.85 -5.10
C ASN A 37 7.12 -17.32 -5.59
N GLY A 38 6.84 -17.17 -6.89
CA GLY A 38 5.57 -17.57 -7.49
C GLY A 38 4.35 -16.76 -7.02
N PRO A 39 3.13 -17.14 -7.42
CA PRO A 39 1.90 -16.47 -7.03
C PRO A 39 1.63 -16.61 -5.51
N PRO A 40 0.93 -15.64 -4.89
CA PRO A 40 0.43 -15.80 -3.53
C PRO A 40 -0.72 -16.80 -3.45
N SER A 41 -1.02 -17.25 -2.23
CA SER A 41 -2.29 -17.94 -1.93
C SER A 41 -3.45 -16.95 -2.08
N CYS A 42 -4.58 -17.40 -2.64
CA CYS A 42 -5.75 -16.58 -2.90
C CYS A 42 -6.97 -17.06 -2.08
N THR A 43 -6.76 -17.67 -0.91
CA THR A 43 -7.89 -18.04 -0.03
C THR A 43 -8.61 -16.81 0.51
N GLU A 44 -9.90 -16.93 0.81
CA GLU A 44 -10.68 -15.85 1.44
C GLU A 44 -10.03 -15.40 2.77
N GLN A 45 -9.43 -16.35 3.50
CA GLN A 45 -8.72 -16.07 4.74
C GLN A 45 -7.47 -15.19 4.52
N ASP A 46 -6.76 -15.36 3.40
CA ASP A 46 -5.64 -14.49 3.03
C ASP A 46 -6.12 -13.09 2.61
N PHE A 47 -7.24 -12.97 1.90
CA PHE A 47 -7.88 -11.67 1.64
C PHE A 47 -8.35 -10.95 2.92
N LYS A 48 -8.79 -11.69 3.95
CA LYS A 48 -9.13 -11.13 5.27
C LYS A 48 -7.90 -10.67 6.05
N ARG A 49 -6.76 -11.31 5.86
CA ARG A 49 -5.51 -11.02 6.59
C ARG A 49 -4.31 -10.95 5.63
N PRO A 50 -4.30 -9.98 4.71
CA PRO A 50 -3.25 -9.89 3.71
C PRO A 50 -1.91 -9.64 4.38
N ARG A 51 -0.90 -10.42 3.98
CA ARG A 51 0.48 -10.28 4.45
C ARG A 51 1.41 -10.25 3.26
N LEU A 52 2.27 -9.24 3.22
CA LEU A 52 3.24 -9.12 2.14
C LEU A 52 4.37 -10.13 2.36
N ARG A 53 4.75 -10.86 1.31
CA ARG A 53 5.87 -11.81 1.33
C ARG A 53 7.23 -11.09 1.28
N GLN A 54 8.27 -11.76 1.76
CA GLN A 54 9.61 -11.21 1.85
C GLN A 54 10.26 -11.08 0.46
N CYS A 55 10.98 -9.98 0.24
CA CYS A 55 11.75 -9.78 -0.98
C CYS A 55 12.89 -10.79 -1.09
N THR A 56 13.13 -11.28 -2.31
CA THR A 56 14.12 -12.33 -2.61
C THR A 56 15.46 -11.78 -3.10
N PHE A 57 15.61 -10.46 -3.15
CA PHE A 57 16.85 -9.83 -3.59
C PHE A 57 17.91 -9.90 -2.49
N ASP A 58 19.18 -10.08 -2.89
CA ASP A 58 20.29 -10.08 -1.94
C ASP A 58 20.56 -8.65 -1.44
N PHE A 59 20.14 -8.40 -0.21
CA PHE A 59 20.34 -7.16 0.51
C PHE A 59 21.79 -6.67 0.51
N ASN A 60 22.78 -7.58 0.54
CA ASN A 60 24.19 -7.22 0.62
C ASN A 60 24.72 -6.60 -0.69
N THR A 61 23.96 -6.73 -1.77
CA THR A 61 24.33 -6.20 -3.09
C THR A 61 23.71 -4.83 -3.38
N ILE A 62 23.06 -4.21 -2.39
CA ILE A 62 22.35 -2.94 -2.61
C ILE A 62 23.31 -1.80 -2.98
N ILE A 63 23.01 -1.14 -4.09
CA ILE A 63 23.70 0.07 -4.55
C ILE A 63 22.70 1.23 -4.50
N TRP A 64 23.00 2.22 -3.66
CA TRP A 64 22.16 3.40 -3.47
C TRP A 64 22.52 4.46 -4.52
N GLU A 65 21.64 4.70 -5.48
CA GLU A 65 21.91 5.64 -6.57
C GLU A 65 21.58 7.08 -6.14
N ARG A 66 20.31 7.34 -5.82
CA ARG A 66 19.83 8.69 -5.43
C ARG A 66 18.58 8.63 -4.57
N LYS A 67 18.31 9.73 -3.87
CA LYS A 67 17.05 9.96 -3.17
C LYS A 67 15.97 10.33 -4.18
N LEU A 68 14.79 9.75 -4.05
CA LEU A 68 13.61 10.13 -4.84
C LEU A 68 12.72 11.12 -4.09
N GLY A 69 12.65 11.01 -2.75
CA GLY A 69 11.89 11.95 -1.94
C GLY A 69 11.51 11.36 -0.59
N GLY A 70 10.82 12.15 0.23
CA GLY A 70 10.27 11.67 1.50
C GLY A 70 9.03 12.46 1.89
N GLY A 71 8.04 11.73 2.42
CA GLY A 71 6.73 12.25 2.80
C GLY A 71 6.36 11.89 4.24
N LEU A 72 5.06 11.85 4.52
CA LEU A 72 4.52 11.54 5.85
C LEU A 72 4.87 10.12 6.33
N ASP A 73 4.91 9.18 5.39
CA ASP A 73 4.94 7.73 5.65
C ASP A 73 6.34 7.14 5.62
N GLY A 74 7.18 7.66 4.74
CA GLY A 74 8.53 7.16 4.57
C GLY A 74 9.40 8.02 3.68
N TYR A 75 10.55 7.46 3.34
CA TYR A 75 11.53 8.03 2.43
C TYR A 75 11.83 7.01 1.34
N VAL A 76 12.09 7.47 0.11
CA VAL A 76 12.25 6.62 -1.07
C VAL A 76 13.59 6.89 -1.74
N TRP A 77 14.26 5.81 -2.14
CA TRP A 77 15.50 5.82 -2.89
C TRP A 77 15.36 5.06 -4.20
N LYS A 78 16.10 5.50 -5.22
CA LYS A 78 16.40 4.69 -6.40
C LYS A 78 17.62 3.83 -6.07
N VAL A 79 17.47 2.52 -6.21
CA VAL A 79 18.49 1.54 -5.82
C VAL A 79 18.66 0.46 -6.89
N TRP A 80 19.78 -0.23 -6.83
CA TRP A 80 20.07 -1.44 -7.59
C TRP A 80 20.40 -2.57 -6.60
N PHE A 81 20.22 -3.82 -7.01
CA PHE A 81 20.68 -5.00 -6.29
C PHE A 81 21.63 -5.78 -7.19
N GLY A 82 22.93 -5.55 -7.01
CA GLY A 82 23.96 -5.97 -7.98
C GLY A 82 23.71 -5.31 -9.34
N GLU A 83 23.60 -6.13 -10.39
CA GLU A 83 23.32 -5.67 -11.76
C GLU A 83 21.80 -5.52 -12.05
N LYS A 84 20.93 -5.90 -11.13
CA LYS A 84 19.47 -5.80 -11.30
C LYS A 84 18.96 -4.44 -10.85
N GLY A 85 18.15 -3.80 -11.69
CA GLY A 85 17.50 -2.53 -11.36
C GLY A 85 17.26 -1.65 -12.59
N PRO A 86 16.88 -0.38 -12.37
CA PRO A 86 16.68 0.26 -11.06
C PRO A 86 15.36 -0.12 -10.36
N PHE A 87 15.31 0.06 -9.04
CA PHE A 87 14.13 -0.14 -8.18
C PHE A 87 13.86 1.07 -7.29
N ALA A 88 12.61 1.20 -6.84
CA ALA A 88 12.22 2.16 -5.81
C ALA A 88 12.15 1.46 -4.45
N LEU A 89 13.01 1.84 -3.52
CA LEU A 89 13.01 1.33 -2.14
C LEU A 89 12.35 2.36 -1.22
N LYS A 90 11.15 2.07 -0.72
CA LYS A 90 10.46 2.90 0.29
C LYS A 90 10.75 2.36 1.68
N VAL A 91 11.37 3.16 2.54
CA VAL A 91 11.57 2.85 3.96
C VAL A 91 10.60 3.68 4.80
N PHE A 92 9.83 3.03 5.65
CA PHE A 92 8.82 3.70 6.49
C PHE A 92 9.46 4.37 7.71
N TRP A 93 8.91 5.48 8.19
CA TRP A 93 9.42 6.14 9.40
C TRP A 93 9.07 5.41 10.68
N ASP A 94 7.87 4.84 10.71
CA ASP A 94 7.30 4.20 11.89
C ASP A 94 7.72 2.72 11.92
N THR A 95 8.35 2.31 13.01
CA THR A 95 8.83 0.93 13.24
C THR A 95 7.90 0.13 14.15
N VAL A 96 6.91 0.81 14.70
CA VAL A 96 5.82 0.31 15.55
C VAL A 96 4.59 1.15 15.21
N PRO A 97 3.36 0.67 15.54
CA PRO A 97 2.18 1.48 15.34
C PRO A 97 2.27 2.86 15.98
N PRO A 98 1.74 3.92 15.34
CA PRO A 98 1.81 5.28 15.86
C PRO A 98 1.05 5.40 17.19
N GLU A 99 1.53 6.23 18.12
CA GLU A 99 0.91 6.39 19.46
C GLU A 99 -0.42 7.21 19.45
N PHE A 100 -0.86 7.66 18.29
CA PHE A 100 -2.04 8.52 18.10
C PHE A 100 -2.95 7.95 17.01
N HIS A 101 -4.23 8.36 16.97
CA HIS A 101 -5.20 7.92 15.97
C HIS A 101 -4.77 8.29 14.55
N HIS A 102 -4.04 7.38 13.95
CA HIS A 102 -3.59 7.43 12.57
C HIS A 102 -3.43 6.00 12.06
N TYR A 103 -3.39 5.80 10.75
CA TYR A 103 -3.04 4.51 10.19
C TYR A 103 -1.55 4.21 10.37
N TYR A 104 -1.20 2.93 10.43
CA TYR A 104 0.20 2.50 10.36
C TYR A 104 0.59 2.32 8.90
N ALA A 105 1.44 3.21 8.38
CA ALA A 105 1.76 3.28 6.96
C ALA A 105 2.36 1.99 6.39
N ALA A 106 3.35 1.41 7.09
CA ALA A 106 3.96 0.16 6.66
C ALA A 106 2.93 -0.97 6.57
N GLN A 107 2.01 -1.05 7.55
CA GLN A 107 0.93 -2.02 7.56
C GLN A 107 0.00 -1.82 6.35
N ARG A 108 -0.52 -0.61 6.15
CA ARG A 108 -1.46 -0.32 5.05
C ARG A 108 -0.84 -0.65 3.69
N GLU A 109 0.37 -0.17 3.42
CA GLU A 109 0.99 -0.33 2.12
C GLU A 109 1.41 -1.78 1.85
N CYS A 110 1.85 -2.52 2.87
CA CYS A 110 2.08 -3.96 2.74
C CYS A 110 0.78 -4.73 2.44
N GLN A 111 -0.30 -4.41 3.15
CA GLN A 111 -1.59 -5.07 2.97
C GLN A 111 -2.17 -4.80 1.58
N ASN A 112 -2.17 -3.54 1.13
CA ASN A 112 -2.63 -3.20 -0.22
C ASN A 112 -1.78 -3.87 -1.29
N ALA A 113 -0.45 -3.89 -1.15
CA ALA A 113 0.43 -4.59 -2.09
C ALA A 113 0.15 -6.11 -2.14
N ALA A 114 -0.07 -6.74 -0.98
CA ALA A 114 -0.41 -8.15 -0.92
C ALA A 114 -1.79 -8.45 -1.55
N VAL A 115 -2.79 -7.60 -1.31
CA VAL A 115 -4.12 -7.72 -1.95
C VAL A 115 -4.01 -7.63 -3.46
N PHE A 116 -3.26 -6.66 -3.99
CA PHE A 116 -3.05 -6.55 -5.43
C PHE A 116 -2.36 -7.78 -6.03
N GLN A 117 -1.38 -8.36 -5.35
CA GLN A 117 -0.74 -9.61 -5.80
C GLN A 117 -1.73 -10.79 -5.82
N MET A 118 -2.65 -10.86 -4.86
CA MET A 118 -3.70 -11.89 -4.83
C MET A 118 -4.72 -11.67 -5.95
N ILE A 119 -5.14 -10.43 -6.19
CA ILE A 119 -6.04 -10.09 -7.30
C ILE A 119 -5.40 -10.42 -8.65
N GLU A 120 -4.14 -10.03 -8.88
CA GLU A 120 -3.40 -10.34 -10.11
C GLU A 120 -3.33 -11.86 -10.35
N ALA A 121 -3.00 -12.63 -9.31
CA ALA A 121 -2.93 -14.09 -9.40
C ALA A 121 -4.30 -14.74 -9.64
N ALA A 122 -5.35 -14.24 -8.98
CA ALA A 122 -6.72 -14.72 -9.18
C ALA A 122 -7.21 -14.46 -10.61
N ILE A 123 -6.95 -13.28 -11.17
CA ILE A 123 -7.28 -12.93 -12.56
C ILE A 123 -6.52 -13.84 -13.53
N ALA A 124 -5.21 -14.05 -13.30
CA ALA A 124 -4.41 -14.93 -14.15
C ALA A 124 -4.94 -16.37 -14.14
N GLN A 125 -5.32 -16.89 -12.98
CA GLN A 125 -5.89 -18.23 -12.85
C GLN A 125 -7.28 -18.32 -13.52
N ALA A 126 -8.14 -17.32 -13.32
CA ALA A 126 -9.45 -17.23 -13.96
C ALA A 126 -9.35 -17.22 -15.50
N ALA A 127 -8.33 -16.57 -16.05
CA ALA A 127 -8.04 -16.57 -17.48
C ALA A 127 -7.65 -17.97 -18.00
N VAL A 128 -6.82 -18.71 -17.27
CA VAL A 128 -6.46 -20.11 -17.59
C VAL A 128 -7.71 -21.01 -17.59
N GLU A 129 -8.62 -20.78 -16.64
CA GLU A 129 -9.88 -21.51 -16.51
C GLU A 129 -10.97 -21.04 -17.49
N SER A 130 -10.71 -19.98 -18.26
CA SER A 130 -11.71 -19.32 -19.13
C SER A 130 -13.01 -18.95 -18.38
N LYS A 131 -12.88 -18.59 -17.10
CA LYS A 131 -14.00 -18.22 -16.22
C LYS A 131 -13.71 -16.84 -15.60
N PRO A 132 -14.16 -15.73 -16.23
CA PRO A 132 -13.96 -14.39 -15.70
C PRO A 132 -14.45 -14.22 -14.26
N ILE A 133 -13.74 -13.39 -13.49
CA ILE A 133 -14.18 -13.03 -12.14
C ILE A 133 -15.33 -12.04 -12.27
N ARG A 134 -16.46 -12.37 -11.67
CA ARG A 134 -17.66 -11.53 -11.65
C ARG A 134 -17.78 -10.87 -10.28
N VAL A 135 -17.98 -9.56 -10.27
CA VAL A 135 -18.17 -8.74 -9.06
C VAL A 135 -19.44 -7.89 -9.21
N LEU A 136 -19.94 -7.27 -8.15
CA LEU A 136 -21.04 -6.30 -8.27
C LEU A 136 -20.60 -5.14 -9.19
N ALA A 137 -21.45 -4.76 -10.13
CA ALA A 137 -21.17 -3.69 -11.09
C ALA A 137 -21.24 -2.29 -10.47
N ASN A 138 -21.99 -2.13 -9.36
CA ASN A 138 -22.22 -0.84 -8.72
C ASN A 138 -22.18 -0.94 -7.18
N PRO A 139 -21.05 -1.36 -6.59
CA PRO A 139 -20.92 -1.48 -5.14
C PRO A 139 -20.87 -0.08 -4.49
N LYS A 140 -21.58 0.10 -3.38
CA LYS A 140 -21.73 1.39 -2.68
C LYS A 140 -21.39 1.29 -1.20
N THR A 141 -21.64 0.15 -0.59
CA THR A 141 -21.45 -0.07 0.86
C THR A 141 -20.14 -0.78 1.16
N LYS A 142 -19.73 -0.75 2.43
CA LYS A 142 -18.56 -1.51 2.90
C LYS A 142 -18.74 -3.01 2.71
N GLU A 143 -19.95 -3.51 2.93
CA GLU A 143 -20.31 -4.91 2.78
C GLU A 143 -20.18 -5.33 1.31
N GLU A 144 -20.67 -4.53 0.37
CA GLU A 144 -20.53 -4.77 -1.07
C GLU A 144 -19.07 -4.66 -1.53
N ALA A 145 -18.29 -3.72 -0.99
CA ALA A 145 -16.86 -3.63 -1.27
C ALA A 145 -16.10 -4.88 -0.82
N ARG A 146 -16.44 -5.42 0.36
CA ARG A 146 -15.87 -6.69 0.85
C ARG A 146 -16.34 -7.87 0.01
N TYR A 147 -17.60 -7.88 -0.37
CA TYR A 147 -18.17 -8.90 -1.24
C TYR A 147 -17.40 -8.96 -2.57
N ASN A 148 -17.19 -7.81 -3.23
CA ASN A 148 -16.37 -7.71 -4.43
C ASN A 148 -14.93 -8.18 -4.20
N LEU A 149 -14.28 -7.76 -3.11
CA LEU A 149 -12.92 -8.19 -2.80
C LEU A 149 -12.82 -9.72 -2.63
N PHE A 150 -13.81 -10.36 -1.99
CA PHE A 150 -13.78 -11.80 -1.75
C PHE A 150 -14.14 -12.64 -2.99
N TRP A 151 -14.72 -12.06 -4.05
CA TRP A 151 -14.93 -12.77 -5.32
C TRP A 151 -13.63 -13.18 -6.03
N PHE A 152 -12.51 -12.59 -5.63
CA PHE A 152 -11.18 -13.01 -6.08
C PHE A 152 -10.67 -14.25 -5.35
N SER A 153 -11.36 -14.75 -4.31
CA SER A 153 -10.88 -15.89 -3.54
C SER A 153 -11.05 -17.23 -4.26
N ASP A 154 -10.24 -18.21 -3.89
CA ASP A 154 -10.33 -19.58 -4.40
C ASP A 154 -11.73 -20.16 -4.16
N GLU A 155 -12.28 -19.93 -2.98
CA GLU A 155 -13.60 -20.38 -2.57
C GLU A 155 -14.71 -19.76 -3.43
N ALA A 156 -14.64 -18.45 -3.68
CA ALA A 156 -15.65 -17.75 -4.47
C ALA A 156 -15.59 -18.11 -5.96
N ARG A 157 -14.40 -18.34 -6.52
CA ARG A 157 -14.27 -18.75 -7.93
C ARG A 157 -14.86 -20.14 -8.21
N LEU A 158 -14.96 -21.01 -7.20
CA LEU A 158 -15.69 -22.29 -7.31
C LEU A 158 -17.21 -22.11 -7.28
N ALA A 159 -17.71 -21.00 -6.74
CA ALA A 159 -19.13 -20.69 -6.71
C ALA A 159 -19.64 -20.12 -8.04
N SER A 160 -20.97 -20.03 -8.14
CA SER A 160 -21.67 -19.30 -9.20
C SER A 160 -22.06 -17.93 -8.69
N PHE A 161 -21.77 -16.88 -9.48
CA PHE A 161 -22.22 -15.53 -9.18
C PHE A 161 -23.76 -15.47 -9.27
N PRO A 162 -24.48 -14.88 -8.29
CA PRO A 162 -25.94 -14.80 -8.31
C PRO A 162 -26.47 -14.11 -9.58
N GLU A 163 -27.48 -14.70 -10.22
CA GLU A 163 -28.03 -14.20 -11.50
C GLU A 163 -28.89 -12.95 -11.34
N ASP A 164 -29.42 -12.70 -10.15
CA ASP A 164 -30.25 -11.55 -9.80
C ASP A 164 -29.45 -10.26 -9.57
N LEU A 165 -28.12 -10.36 -9.53
CA LEU A 165 -27.22 -9.23 -9.27
C LEU A 165 -26.56 -8.74 -10.56
N GLU A 166 -26.52 -7.42 -10.73
CA GLU A 166 -25.79 -6.78 -11.83
C GLU A 166 -24.28 -7.00 -11.65
N ALA A 167 -23.67 -7.68 -12.61
CA ALA A 167 -22.28 -8.09 -12.54
C ALA A 167 -21.39 -7.28 -13.50
N ALA A 168 -20.20 -6.92 -13.02
CA ALA A 168 -19.08 -6.51 -13.87
C ALA A 168 -18.06 -7.65 -13.95
N GLU A 169 -17.50 -7.87 -15.14
CA GLU A 169 -16.42 -8.82 -15.34
C GLU A 169 -15.06 -8.13 -15.15
N VAL A 170 -14.21 -8.74 -14.34
CA VAL A 170 -12.82 -8.31 -14.15
C VAL A 170 -11.92 -9.35 -14.82
N THR A 171 -11.50 -9.03 -16.04
CA THR A 171 -10.70 -9.92 -16.91
C THR A 171 -9.22 -9.55 -16.95
N SER A 172 -8.88 -8.33 -16.53
CA SER A 172 -7.51 -7.83 -16.49
C SER A 172 -7.33 -6.84 -15.34
N MET A 173 -6.07 -6.65 -14.96
CA MET A 173 -5.67 -5.64 -13.98
C MET A 173 -4.93 -4.53 -14.75
N PRO A 174 -5.31 -3.25 -14.56
CA PRO A 174 -4.60 -2.14 -15.20
C PRO A 174 -3.20 -2.03 -14.60
N ARG A 175 -2.40 -1.12 -15.15
CA ARG A 175 -0.97 -1.05 -14.82
C ARG A 175 -0.72 -0.50 -13.41
N PHE A 176 -0.40 -1.39 -12.47
CA PHE A 176 0.19 -1.04 -11.18
C PHE A 176 1.68 -1.34 -11.16
N ARG A 177 2.47 -0.53 -10.43
CA ARG A 177 3.90 -0.82 -10.23
C ARG A 177 4.09 -2.19 -9.57
N LYS A 178 5.08 -2.95 -10.03
CA LYS A 178 5.36 -4.26 -9.45
C LYS A 178 5.90 -4.14 -8.04
N CYS A 179 5.38 -4.93 -7.10
CA CYS A 179 5.93 -5.09 -5.75
C CYS A 179 6.82 -6.34 -5.70
N TYR A 180 8.04 -6.19 -5.19
CA TYR A 180 9.01 -7.27 -5.05
C TYR A 180 9.15 -7.74 -3.59
N GLY A 181 8.29 -7.25 -2.69
CA GLY A 181 8.22 -7.70 -1.30
C GLY A 181 8.91 -6.77 -0.32
N TRP A 182 8.83 -7.16 0.96
CA TRP A 182 9.38 -6.37 2.06
C TRP A 182 10.82 -6.76 2.41
N LEU A 183 11.53 -5.80 2.99
CA LEU A 183 12.86 -5.95 3.57
C LEU A 183 12.87 -5.29 4.96
N LYS A 184 13.90 -5.59 5.75
CA LYS A 184 14.21 -4.85 6.97
C LYS A 184 15.61 -4.26 6.92
N PHE A 185 15.74 -3.06 7.47
CA PHE A 185 16.99 -2.32 7.54
C PHE A 185 17.27 -1.91 8.99
N SER A 186 18.48 -2.15 9.46
CA SER A 186 18.93 -1.46 10.67
C SER A 186 19.07 0.03 10.37
N GLY A 187 18.71 0.87 11.34
CA GLY A 187 18.87 2.31 11.22
C GLY A 187 20.34 2.73 11.10
N GLU A 188 21.27 1.88 11.55
CA GLU A 188 22.72 2.06 11.37
C GLU A 188 23.10 2.06 9.89
N VAL A 189 22.60 1.11 9.09
CA VAL A 189 22.83 1.08 7.64
C VAL A 189 22.33 2.36 6.99
N LEU A 190 21.14 2.83 7.37
CA LEU A 190 20.54 4.05 6.81
C LEU A 190 21.28 5.32 7.24
N LYS A 191 21.88 5.33 8.44
CA LYS A 191 22.69 6.44 8.95
C LYS A 191 24.11 6.46 8.41
N SER A 192 24.66 5.30 8.05
CA SER A 192 26.02 5.19 7.50
C SER A 192 26.09 5.62 6.03
N LEU A 193 24.95 5.71 5.32
CA LEU A 193 24.88 6.23 3.95
C LEU A 193 25.61 7.58 3.80
N PRO A 194 26.20 7.86 2.61
CA PRO A 194 26.76 9.17 2.31
C PRO A 194 25.76 10.30 2.58
N MET A 195 26.23 11.47 3.04
CA MET A 195 25.35 12.58 3.45
C MET A 195 24.30 12.95 2.39
N LYS A 196 24.68 12.93 1.11
CA LYS A 196 23.77 13.18 -0.02
C LYS A 196 22.61 12.19 -0.11
N LEU A 197 22.80 10.95 0.35
CA LEU A 197 21.82 9.86 0.33
C LEU A 197 21.07 9.68 1.66
N ARG A 198 21.52 10.29 2.77
CA ARG A 198 20.80 10.20 4.04
C ARG A 198 19.40 10.81 3.94
N ALA A 199 18.44 10.11 4.53
CA ALA A 199 17.10 10.65 4.76
C ALA A 199 17.20 11.89 5.64
N GLN A 200 16.73 13.03 5.12
CA GLN A 200 16.73 14.28 5.87
C GLN A 200 15.60 14.24 6.90
N PRO A 201 15.85 14.68 8.15
CA PRO A 201 14.77 14.91 9.09
C PRO A 201 13.75 15.88 8.50
N ARG A 202 12.46 15.58 8.63
CA ARG A 202 11.38 16.42 8.10
C ARG A 202 10.27 16.57 9.12
N THR A 203 9.71 17.76 9.22
CA THR A 203 8.47 17.98 9.95
C THR A 203 7.32 17.87 8.97
N VAL A 204 6.53 16.80 9.08
CA VAL A 204 5.33 16.59 8.26
C VAL A 204 4.14 16.50 9.21
N SER A 205 3.10 17.30 8.96
CA SER A 205 1.89 17.34 9.80
C SER A 205 2.18 17.53 11.30
N LYS A 206 3.14 18.41 11.63
CA LYS A 206 3.64 18.69 13.00
C LYS A 206 4.37 17.53 13.69
N VAL A 207 4.66 16.44 12.97
CA VAL A 207 5.46 15.30 13.45
C VAL A 207 6.86 15.39 12.86
N MET A 208 7.88 15.42 13.72
CA MET A 208 9.27 15.32 13.29
C MET A 208 9.59 13.86 12.95
N ARG A 209 9.85 13.60 11.67
CA ARG A 209 10.25 12.31 11.11
C ARG A 209 11.78 12.25 10.98
N SER A 210 12.38 11.17 11.44
CA SER A 210 13.82 10.93 11.31
C SER A 210 14.17 9.46 11.52
N ILE A 211 15.22 8.98 10.86
CA ILE A 211 15.84 7.69 11.14
C ILE A 211 16.64 7.76 12.45
N SER A 212 16.52 6.73 13.30
CA SER A 212 17.34 6.45 14.48
C SER A 212 18.22 5.25 14.19
N SER A 213 19.49 5.25 14.62
CA SER A 213 20.37 4.09 14.47
C SER A 213 19.88 2.86 15.25
N SER A 214 19.25 3.07 16.39
CA SER A 214 18.84 2.02 17.34
C SER A 214 17.57 1.25 16.96
N LYS A 215 17.05 1.43 15.75
CA LYS A 215 15.76 0.87 15.32
C LYS A 215 15.92 0.03 14.06
N GLU A 216 15.02 -0.91 13.89
CA GLU A 216 14.86 -1.69 12.67
C GLU A 216 13.65 -1.16 11.90
N TYR A 217 13.83 -0.91 10.61
CA TYR A 217 12.86 -0.28 9.73
C TYR A 217 12.35 -1.26 8.69
N THR A 218 11.04 -1.31 8.50
CA THR A 218 10.43 -2.00 7.36
C THR A 218 10.62 -1.17 6.10
N ALA A 219 10.92 -1.85 4.99
CA ALA A 219 10.98 -1.27 3.67
C ALA A 219 10.25 -2.17 2.66
N ILE A 220 9.85 -1.59 1.52
CA ILE A 220 9.30 -2.35 0.40
C ILE A 220 10.09 -1.99 -0.86
N VAL A 221 10.41 -3.02 -1.64
CA VAL A 221 11.03 -2.88 -2.96
C VAL A 221 9.92 -2.87 -4.01
N TYR A 222 9.85 -1.79 -4.75
CA TYR A 222 8.97 -1.64 -5.90
C TYR A 222 9.77 -1.51 -7.18
N GLU A 223 9.10 -1.78 -8.28
CA GLU A 223 9.49 -1.26 -9.58
C GLU A 223 9.69 0.25 -9.51
N TYR A 224 10.78 0.71 -10.12
CA TYR A 224 11.00 2.12 -10.32
C TYR A 224 10.24 2.58 -11.58
N VAL A 225 9.29 3.48 -11.37
CA VAL A 225 8.54 4.14 -12.45
C VAL A 225 9.20 5.49 -12.73
N GLU A 226 9.57 5.73 -13.98
CA GLU A 226 10.12 7.02 -14.39
C GLU A 226 9.08 8.14 -14.27
N GLU A 227 9.56 9.35 -14.00
CA GLU A 227 8.71 10.54 -14.05
C GLU A 227 8.15 10.72 -15.45
N GLY A 228 6.88 11.10 -15.52
CA GLY A 228 6.18 11.36 -16.76
C GLY A 228 4.77 11.84 -16.45
N ASP A 229 4.16 12.45 -17.46
CA ASP A 229 2.82 13.01 -17.36
C ASP A 229 1.79 11.89 -17.14
N ASN A 230 0.75 12.20 -16.38
CA ASN A 230 -0.34 11.26 -16.12
C ASN A 230 -1.41 11.41 -17.19
N ASP A 231 -1.68 10.33 -17.91
CA ASP A 231 -2.85 10.23 -18.79
C ASP A 231 -4.10 10.07 -17.93
N GLU A 232 -5.04 11.01 -18.05
CA GLU A 232 -6.26 11.05 -17.25
C GLU A 232 -7.11 9.79 -17.41
N ALA A 233 -7.24 9.25 -18.62
CA ALA A 233 -8.04 8.06 -18.88
C ALA A 233 -7.41 6.82 -18.24
N VAL A 234 -6.08 6.72 -18.23
CA VAL A 234 -5.36 5.64 -17.53
C VAL A 234 -5.57 5.74 -16.01
N VAL A 235 -5.53 6.95 -15.45
CA VAL A 235 -5.75 7.17 -14.02
C VAL A 235 -7.19 6.77 -13.62
N GLU A 236 -8.18 7.15 -14.42
CA GLU A 236 -9.59 6.76 -14.20
C GLU A 236 -9.82 5.25 -14.37
N GLU A 237 -9.11 4.58 -15.28
CA GLU A 237 -9.15 3.12 -15.42
C GLU A 237 -8.63 2.43 -14.16
N VAL A 238 -7.48 2.89 -13.64
CA VAL A 238 -6.90 2.39 -12.38
C VAL A 238 -7.86 2.62 -11.20
N ASP A 239 -8.47 3.80 -11.13
CA ASP A 239 -9.47 4.13 -10.12
C ASP A 239 -10.69 3.21 -10.18
N ARG A 240 -11.27 3.05 -11.37
CA ARG A 240 -12.43 2.18 -11.59
C ARG A 240 -12.12 0.74 -11.16
N PHE A 241 -10.93 0.25 -11.47
CA PHE A 241 -10.48 -1.06 -11.00
C PHE A 241 -10.36 -1.11 -9.48
N CYS A 242 -9.79 -0.10 -8.83
CA CYS A 242 -9.72 -0.01 -7.37
C CYS A 242 -11.11 -0.04 -6.74
N TRP A 243 -12.06 0.75 -7.26
CA TRP A 243 -13.44 0.76 -6.80
C TRP A 243 -14.10 -0.62 -6.96
N LEU A 244 -14.03 -1.24 -8.14
CA LEU A 244 -14.62 -2.56 -8.38
C LEU A 244 -13.99 -3.67 -7.51
N THR A 245 -12.72 -3.53 -7.12
CA THR A 245 -11.99 -4.48 -6.26
C THR A 245 -12.09 -4.14 -4.77
N GLY A 246 -12.95 -3.20 -4.39
CA GLY A 246 -13.28 -2.89 -2.99
C GLY A 246 -12.33 -1.92 -2.30
N PHE A 247 -11.45 -1.23 -3.03
CA PHE A 247 -10.61 -0.18 -2.48
C PHE A 247 -11.37 1.15 -2.43
N SER A 248 -11.19 1.90 -1.34
CA SER A 248 -11.62 3.30 -1.21
C SER A 248 -10.40 4.21 -1.20
N HIS A 249 -10.59 5.46 -1.65
CA HIS A 249 -9.58 6.50 -1.50
C HIS A 249 -9.46 6.96 -0.05
N ASN A 250 -8.27 7.45 0.29
CA ASN A 250 -8.08 8.33 1.43
C ASN A 250 -8.59 9.75 1.11
N LEU A 251 -8.76 10.60 2.13
CA LEU A 251 -9.33 11.95 1.99
C LEU A 251 -8.40 12.98 1.31
N SER A 252 -7.27 12.55 0.75
CA SER A 252 -6.25 13.45 0.20
C SER A 252 -5.50 12.77 -0.94
N PRO A 253 -6.16 12.52 -2.09
CA PRO A 253 -5.45 12.13 -3.30
C PRO A 253 -4.45 13.23 -3.64
N ALA A 254 -3.35 12.88 -4.30
CA ALA A 254 -2.40 13.88 -4.72
C ALA A 254 -1.70 13.46 -6.01
N ALA A 255 -1.64 14.37 -6.99
CA ALA A 255 -0.96 14.14 -8.27
C ALA A 255 0.48 13.60 -8.11
N ARG A 256 1.19 14.05 -7.06
CA ARG A 256 2.56 13.60 -6.74
C ARG A 256 2.70 12.09 -6.47
N ASN A 257 1.59 11.41 -6.17
CA ASN A 257 1.55 9.98 -5.92
C ASN A 257 1.30 9.19 -7.21
N TRP A 258 1.24 9.85 -8.36
CA TRP A 258 1.11 9.26 -9.68
C TRP A 258 2.30 9.64 -10.56
N LYS A 259 2.82 8.67 -11.31
CA LYS A 259 3.91 8.87 -12.29
C LYS A 259 3.59 8.07 -13.54
N SER A 260 3.54 8.73 -14.69
CA SER A 260 3.25 8.06 -15.97
C SER A 260 1.97 7.20 -15.92
N GLY A 261 0.91 7.69 -15.24
CA GLY A 261 -0.36 6.96 -15.07
C GLY A 261 -0.33 5.84 -14.01
N VAL A 262 0.77 5.65 -13.28
CA VAL A 262 0.92 4.59 -12.26
C VAL A 262 0.87 5.17 -10.85
N LEU A 263 0.01 4.62 -9.99
CA LEU A 263 -0.02 4.94 -8.58
C LEU A 263 1.23 4.41 -7.86
N VAL A 264 2.04 5.31 -7.31
CA VAL A 264 3.31 5.02 -6.62
C VAL A 264 3.26 5.19 -5.11
N ASP A 265 2.13 5.57 -4.53
CA ASP A 265 1.91 5.47 -3.08
C ASP A 265 0.65 4.66 -2.81
N LEU A 266 0.81 3.39 -2.40
CA LEU A 266 -0.36 2.56 -2.14
C LEU A 266 -1.00 2.88 -0.79
N ALA A 267 -0.44 3.79 0.03
CA ALA A 267 -1.10 4.24 1.26
C ALA A 267 -2.29 5.19 1.00
N ASP A 268 -2.42 5.72 -0.23
CA ASP A 268 -3.51 6.59 -0.67
C ASP A 268 -4.86 5.87 -0.82
N ILE A 269 -4.83 4.55 -0.94
CA ILE A 269 -6.03 3.72 -1.02
C ILE A 269 -6.11 2.80 0.19
N VAL A 270 -7.29 2.26 0.45
CA VAL A 270 -7.52 1.31 1.54
C VAL A 270 -8.41 0.19 1.02
N HIS A 271 -7.95 -1.06 1.09
CA HIS A 271 -8.79 -2.21 0.74
C HIS A 271 -9.98 -2.38 1.69
N ALA A 272 -11.05 -3.05 1.26
CA ALA A 272 -12.34 -3.16 1.99
C ALA A 272 -12.26 -3.73 3.43
N HIS A 273 -11.20 -4.50 3.71
CA HIS A 273 -10.95 -5.07 5.04
C HIS A 273 -9.91 -4.27 5.85
N GLY A 274 -9.30 -3.24 5.26
CA GLY A 274 -8.26 -2.41 5.86
C GLY A 274 -8.80 -1.37 6.83
N TYR A 275 -7.94 -0.96 7.76
CA TYR A 275 -8.26 0.11 8.71
C TYR A 275 -8.25 1.49 8.03
N GLY A 276 -9.32 2.25 8.25
CA GLY A 276 -9.51 3.58 7.67
C GLY A 276 -10.27 3.58 6.34
N TRP A 277 -10.76 2.42 5.86
CA TRP A 277 -11.69 2.38 4.74
C TRP A 277 -12.97 3.16 5.07
N HIS A 278 -13.47 3.96 4.12
CA HIS A 278 -14.58 4.87 4.35
C HIS A 278 -15.58 4.88 3.18
N GLU A 279 -16.88 4.81 3.48
CA GLU A 279 -17.93 4.72 2.47
C GLU A 279 -18.05 6.00 1.63
N ALA A 280 -17.91 7.18 2.27
CA ALA A 280 -17.99 8.46 1.55
C ALA A 280 -16.89 8.65 0.48
N THR A 281 -15.79 7.88 0.55
CA THR A 281 -14.71 7.90 -0.44
C THR A 281 -14.70 6.65 -1.32
N TYR A 282 -15.69 5.76 -1.18
CA TYR A 282 -15.86 4.57 -1.99
C TYR A 282 -16.83 4.83 -3.15
N LYS A 283 -16.28 5.41 -4.22
CA LYS A 283 -16.98 5.72 -5.46
C LYS A 283 -15.93 5.92 -6.56
N PRO A 284 -16.29 5.80 -7.85
CA PRO A 284 -15.41 6.21 -8.95
C PRO A 284 -15.09 7.70 -8.85
N TRP A 285 -13.82 8.06 -9.00
CA TRP A 285 -13.33 9.43 -9.02
C TRP A 285 -12.84 9.77 -10.42
N THR A 286 -13.02 11.03 -10.83
CA THR A 286 -12.46 11.54 -12.08
C THR A 286 -10.98 11.87 -11.89
N ALA A 287 -10.24 11.92 -13.00
CA ALA A 287 -8.82 12.29 -12.98
C ALA A 287 -8.61 13.67 -12.32
N ASP A 288 -9.48 14.65 -12.58
CA ASP A 288 -9.45 15.98 -11.95
C ASP A 288 -9.45 15.93 -10.41
N LEU A 289 -10.19 14.99 -9.82
CA LEU A 289 -10.24 14.82 -8.36
C LEU A 289 -9.01 14.09 -7.84
N ILE A 290 -8.48 13.13 -8.60
CA ILE A 290 -7.34 12.29 -8.20
C ILE A 290 -6.02 13.04 -8.36
N LEU A 291 -5.89 13.83 -9.43
CA LEU A 291 -4.71 14.59 -9.81
C LEU A 291 -4.77 16.04 -9.33
N ALA A 292 -5.64 16.34 -8.36
CA ALA A 292 -5.62 17.62 -7.66
C ALA A 292 -4.28 17.82 -6.90
N GLU A 293 -3.81 19.07 -6.85
CA GLU A 293 -2.58 19.48 -6.15
C GLU A 293 -2.74 19.63 -4.63
#